data_AF-A0A1J3EMU5-F1
#
_entry.id   AF-A0A1J3EMU5-F1
#
_cell.length_a   1.000
_cell.length_b   1.000
_cell.length_c   1.000
_cell.angle_alpha   90.00
_cell.angle_beta   90.00
_cell.angle_gamma   90.00
#
_symmetry.space_group_name_H-M   'P 1'
#
loop_
_entity.id
_entity.type
_entity.pdbx_description
1 polymer ?
#
loop_
_entity_poly.entity_id
_entity_poly.type
_entity_poly.pdbx_seq_one_letter_code
_entity_poly.pdbx_strand_id
1 'polypeptide(L)'
;SLERYNQNKGTRFEFVKVIKANFYETGTAAVMYFITFQGKDLSDDDEPKDFRARVCHFSYSPNKYHSCELKPVKEVHSIETEEKEDAKKRRLAQELSNAGK
;
A
#
# COMPACT_ATOMS: atom_id res chain seq x y z
N SER A 1 -5.68 -13.98 -1.46
CA SER A 1 -5.64 -13.96 0.02
C SER A 1 -4.19 -14.12 0.47
N LEU A 2 -3.90 -13.87 1.75
CA LEU A 2 -2.59 -14.14 2.34
C LEU A 2 -2.23 -15.63 2.22
N GLU A 3 -3.19 -16.51 2.44
CA GLU A 3 -3.03 -17.95 2.25
C GLU A 3 -2.53 -18.33 0.84
N ARG A 4 -3.15 -17.78 -0.22
CA ARG A 4 -2.68 -18.02 -1.60
C ARG A 4 -1.29 -17.46 -1.84
N TYR A 5 -0.95 -16.32 -1.23
CA TYR A 5 0.40 -15.78 -1.29
C TYR A 5 1.40 -16.75 -0.65
N ASN A 6 1.08 -17.25 0.55
CA ASN A 6 1.88 -18.23 1.28
C ASN A 6 2.13 -19.50 0.46
N GLN A 7 1.07 -20.08 -0.11
CA GLN A 7 1.15 -21.25 -1.00
C GLN A 7 2.07 -20.99 -2.20
N ASN A 8 1.89 -19.84 -2.88
CA ASN A 8 2.65 -19.51 -4.07
C ASN A 8 4.12 -19.17 -3.81
N LYS A 9 4.46 -18.71 -2.60
CA LYS A 9 5.80 -18.25 -2.23
C LYS A 9 6.54 -19.20 -1.29
N GLY A 10 5.89 -20.25 -0.79
CA GLY A 10 6.45 -21.14 0.22
C GLY A 10 6.71 -20.44 1.56
N THR A 11 5.89 -19.44 1.91
CA THR A 11 6.03 -18.65 3.14
C THR A 11 4.93 -18.99 4.14
N ARG A 12 5.06 -18.55 5.40
CA ARG A 12 4.12 -18.87 6.48
C ARG A 12 3.65 -17.61 7.23
N PHE A 13 3.35 -16.55 6.50
CA PHE A 13 2.84 -15.32 7.10
C PHE A 13 1.47 -15.53 7.74
N GLU A 14 1.33 -15.10 8.98
CA GLU A 14 0.06 -14.97 9.68
C GLU A 14 -0.39 -13.51 9.71
N PHE A 15 -1.70 -13.30 9.62
CA PHE A 15 -2.27 -11.97 9.70
C PHE A 15 -2.09 -11.38 11.11
N VAL A 16 -1.66 -10.13 11.18
CA VAL A 16 -1.48 -9.39 12.45
C VAL A 16 -2.60 -8.37 12.63
N LYS A 17 -2.65 -7.35 11.77
CA LYS A 17 -3.66 -6.27 11.85
C LYS A 17 -3.88 -5.58 10.52
N VAL A 18 -5.05 -4.98 10.33
CA VAL A 18 -5.29 -4.03 9.24
C VAL A 18 -4.65 -2.69 9.58
N ILE A 19 -3.93 -2.09 8.61
CA ILE A 19 -3.33 -0.75 8.73
C ILE A 19 -4.26 0.30 8.14
N LYS A 20 -4.80 0.04 6.96
CA LYS A 20 -5.79 0.89 6.31
C LYS A 20 -6.61 0.09 5.30
N ALA A 21 -7.84 0.52 5.08
CA ALA A 21 -8.69 0.01 4.03
C ALA A 21 -9.39 1.17 3.33
N ASN A 22 -9.54 1.07 2.01
CA ASN A 22 -10.38 1.95 1.21
C ASN A 22 -11.28 1.09 0.33
N PHE A 23 -12.42 1.63 -0.10
CA PHE A 23 -13.30 0.96 -1.04
C PHE A 23 -13.85 1.92 -2.09
N TYR A 24 -14.33 1.37 -3.19
CA TYR A 24 -15.22 2.07 -4.11
C TYR A 24 -16.30 1.11 -4.62
N GLU A 25 -17.46 1.67 -4.93
CA GLU A 25 -18.58 0.95 -5.56
C GLU A 25 -18.34 0.85 -7.07
N THR A 26 -18.53 -0.34 -7.66
CA THR A 26 -18.18 -0.58 -9.07
C THR A 26 -19.29 -0.17 -10.04
N GLY A 27 -20.37 0.45 -9.58
CA GLY A 27 -21.59 0.70 -10.39
C GLY A 27 -22.39 -0.56 -10.71
N THR A 28 -22.06 -1.69 -10.08
CA THR A 28 -22.76 -2.98 -10.18
C THR A 28 -22.94 -3.54 -8.76
N ALA A 29 -23.49 -4.76 -8.61
CA ALA A 29 -23.61 -5.43 -7.31
C ALA A 29 -22.25 -5.95 -6.77
N ALA A 30 -21.23 -5.09 -6.81
CA ALA A 30 -19.90 -5.37 -6.31
C ALA A 30 -19.21 -4.14 -5.68
N VAL A 31 -18.34 -4.40 -4.72
CA VAL A 31 -17.53 -3.41 -4.02
C VAL A 31 -16.07 -3.83 -4.09
N MET A 32 -15.21 -2.92 -4.54
CA MET A 32 -13.76 -3.13 -4.62
C MET A 32 -13.08 -2.59 -3.38
N TYR A 33 -12.42 -3.47 -2.63
CA TYR A 33 -11.65 -3.15 -1.44
C TYR A 33 -10.15 -3.14 -1.71
N PHE A 34 -9.46 -2.14 -1.16
CA PHE A 34 -8.01 -1.97 -1.16
C PHE A 34 -7.53 -1.98 0.27
N ILE A 35 -6.98 -3.12 0.71
CA ILE A 35 -6.64 -3.36 2.10
C ILE A 35 -5.12 -3.37 2.22
N THR A 36 -4.59 -2.59 3.16
CA THR A 36 -3.20 -2.70 3.63
C THR A 36 -3.23 -3.30 5.03
N PHE A 37 -2.50 -4.38 5.26
CA PHE A 37 -2.45 -5.08 6.53
C PHE A 37 -1.04 -5.59 6.82
N GLN A 38 -0.74 -5.92 8.06
CA GLN A 38 0.53 -6.53 8.45
C GLN A 38 0.40 -8.04 8.53
N GLY A 39 1.42 -8.74 8.04
CA GLY A 39 1.62 -10.16 8.27
C GLY A 39 2.98 -10.42 8.90
N LYS A 40 3.05 -11.35 9.85
CA LYS A 40 4.31 -11.80 10.46
C LYS A 40 4.60 -13.23 10.04
N ASP A 41 5.80 -13.51 9.56
CA ASP A 41 6.21 -14.89 9.32
C ASP A 41 6.58 -15.50 10.66
N LEU A 42 5.98 -16.65 11.01
CA LEU A 42 6.29 -17.33 12.27
C LEU A 42 7.61 -18.11 12.22
N SER A 43 8.17 -18.31 11.02
CA SER A 43 9.47 -18.98 10.86
C SER A 43 10.67 -18.05 11.01
N ASP A 44 10.41 -16.74 11.14
CA ASP A 44 11.42 -15.70 11.21
C ASP A 44 11.12 -14.80 12.43
N ASP A 45 12.16 -14.33 13.11
CA ASP A 45 12.02 -13.36 14.22
C ASP A 45 11.89 -11.91 13.71
N ASP A 46 11.81 -11.75 12.39
CA ASP A 46 11.61 -10.50 11.67
C ASP A 46 10.36 -9.71 12.12
N GLU A 47 10.46 -8.39 11.93
CA GLU A 47 9.36 -7.46 12.11
C GLU A 47 8.17 -7.76 11.16
N PRO A 48 6.91 -7.48 11.58
CA PRO A 48 5.74 -7.63 10.73
C PRO A 48 5.88 -6.83 9.42
N LYS A 49 5.59 -7.50 8.30
CA LYS A 49 5.71 -6.92 6.95
C LYS A 49 4.34 -6.43 6.47
N ASP A 50 4.33 -5.30 5.76
CA ASP A 50 3.12 -4.77 5.15
C ASP A 50 2.74 -5.57 3.89
N PHE A 51 1.47 -5.89 3.77
CA PHE A 51 0.84 -6.47 2.59
C PHE A 51 -0.21 -5.52 2.03
N ARG A 52 -0.43 -5.61 0.72
CA ARG A 52 -1.54 -4.96 0.03
C ARG A 52 -2.39 -6.02 -0.67
N ALA A 53 -3.68 -6.01 -0.41
CA ALA A 53 -4.66 -6.86 -1.06
C ALA A 53 -5.72 -6.06 -1.80
N ARG A 54 -6.18 -6.62 -2.92
CA ARG A 54 -7.35 -6.15 -3.68
C ARG A 54 -8.41 -7.24 -3.68
N VAL A 55 -9.61 -6.91 -3.22
CA VAL A 55 -10.72 -7.86 -3.08
C VAL A 55 -11.96 -7.27 -3.74
N CYS A 56 -12.59 -8.02 -4.63
CA CYS A 56 -13.91 -7.70 -5.15
C CYS A 56 -14.95 -8.53 -4.40
N HIS A 57 -15.78 -7.86 -3.62
CA HIS A 57 -16.91 -8.45 -2.95
C HIS A 57 -18.13 -8.33 -3.85
N PHE A 58 -18.81 -9.45 -4.11
CA PHE A 58 -20.08 -9.49 -4.84
C PHE A 58 -21.19 -9.88 -3.87
N SER A 59 -22.35 -9.22 -3.94
CA SER A 59 -23.44 -9.46 -2.99
C SER A 59 -24.05 -10.87 -3.10
N TYR A 60 -23.94 -11.51 -4.27
CA TYR A 60 -24.58 -12.79 -4.59
C TYR A 60 -23.59 -13.88 -5.02
N SER A 61 -22.29 -13.65 -4.89
CA SER A 61 -21.27 -14.64 -5.26
C SER A 61 -20.05 -14.57 -4.35
N PRO A 62 -19.25 -15.64 -4.23
CA PRO A 62 -18.04 -15.63 -3.42
C PRO A 62 -17.09 -14.48 -3.79
N ASN A 63 -16.38 -13.98 -2.77
CA ASN A 63 -15.39 -12.92 -2.95
C ASN A 63 -14.30 -13.33 -3.95
N LYS A 64 -14.01 -12.44 -4.90
CA LYS A 64 -12.87 -12.60 -5.80
C LYS A 64 -11.66 -11.87 -5.22
N TYR A 65 -10.69 -12.66 -4.78
CA TYR A 65 -9.39 -12.14 -4.33
C TYR A 65 -8.51 -11.84 -5.55
N HIS A 66 -8.45 -10.59 -5.98
CA HIS A 66 -7.69 -10.19 -7.17
C HIS A 66 -6.19 -10.26 -6.97
N SER A 67 -5.68 -9.70 -5.87
CA SER A 67 -4.27 -9.80 -5.55
C SER A 67 -3.99 -9.70 -4.05
N CYS A 68 -2.83 -10.22 -3.65
CA CYS A 68 -2.24 -10.07 -2.33
C CYS A 68 -0.73 -10.07 -2.52
N GLU A 69 -0.09 -8.96 -2.22
CA GLU A 69 1.32 -8.69 -2.53
C GLU A 69 2.01 -8.13 -1.28
N LEU A 70 3.25 -8.54 -1.04
CA LEU A 70 4.12 -7.86 -0.10
C LEU A 70 4.34 -6.44 -0.59
N LYS A 71 4.13 -5.45 0.28
CA LYS A 71 4.43 -4.06 -0.04
C LYS A 71 5.94 -3.88 0.08
N PRO A 72 6.61 -3.36 -0.96
CA PRO A 72 8.05 -3.15 -0.89
C PRO A 72 8.37 -2.22 0.28
N VAL A 73 9.29 -2.65 1.15
CA VAL A 73 9.88 -1.78 2.16
C VAL A 73 10.59 -0.69 1.39
N LYS A 74 10.15 0.56 1.55
CA LYS A 74 10.93 1.68 1.05
C LYS A 74 12.13 1.76 1.96
N GLU A 75 13.25 1.16 1.56
CA GLU A 75 14.54 1.56 2.09
C GLU A 75 14.75 3.02 1.70
N VAL A 76 14.32 3.92 2.57
CA VAL A 76 14.76 5.31 2.51
C VAL A 76 16.19 5.27 3.02
N HIS A 77 17.14 4.92 2.15
CA HIS A 77 18.47 5.48 2.30
C HIS A 77 18.26 6.99 2.28
N SER A 78 18.34 7.59 3.45
CA SER A 78 18.29 9.03 3.63
C SER A 78 19.58 9.58 3.05
N ILE A 79 19.62 9.73 1.73
CA ILE A 79 20.58 10.64 1.12
C ILE A 79 19.96 12.01 1.38
N GLU A 80 20.45 12.69 2.41
CA GLU A 80 20.31 14.14 2.55
C GLU A 80 20.79 14.76 1.23
N THR A 81 19.88 14.98 0.31
CA THR A 81 20.16 15.70 -0.94
C THR A 81 19.46 17.04 -0.80
N GLU A 82 20.26 18.05 -0.46
CA GLU A 82 19.94 19.48 -0.45
C GLU A 82 19.17 19.95 -1.71
N GLU A 83 19.17 19.17 -2.78
CA GLU A 83 18.52 19.49 -4.06
C GLU A 83 17.00 19.65 -4.00
N LYS A 84 16.28 18.98 -3.08
CA LYS A 84 14.81 19.13 -2.99
C LYS A 84 14.34 20.34 -2.20
N GLU A 85 15.16 20.89 -1.32
CA GLU A 85 14.85 22.12 -0.59
C GLU A 85 15.02 23.34 -1.51
N ASP A 86 16.10 23.35 -2.30
CA ASP A 86 16.38 24.42 -3.27
C ASP A 86 15.30 24.51 -4.37
N ALA A 87 14.84 23.37 -4.89
CA ALA A 87 13.76 23.33 -5.89
C ALA A 87 12.41 23.87 -5.36
N LYS A 88 12.12 23.66 -4.08
CA LYS A 88 10.88 24.17 -3.45
C LYS A 88 10.99 25.67 -3.16
N LYS A 89 12.16 26.15 -2.72
CA LYS A 89 12.45 27.59 -2.55
C LYS A 89 12.36 28.35 -3.87
N ARG A 90 12.93 27.82 -4.97
CA ARG A 90 12.86 28.46 -6.29
C ARG A 90 11.43 28.59 -6.83
N ARG A 91 10.58 27.57 -6.63
CA ARG A 91 9.16 27.64 -7.02
C ARG A 91 8.38 28.69 -6.23
N LEU A 92 8.61 28.79 -4.92
CA LEU A 92 7.91 29.78 -4.09
C LEU A 92 8.31 31.23 -4.45
N ALA A 93 9.60 31.46 -4.73
CA ALA A 93 10.08 32.77 -5.17
C ALA A 93 9.51 33.19 -6.54
N GLN A 94 9.37 32.24 -7.47
CA GLN A 94 8.81 32.51 -8.80
C GLN A 94 7.30 32.83 -8.74
N GLU A 95 6.54 32.16 -7.88
CA GLU A 95 5.12 32.45 -7.65
C GLU A 95 4.92 33.85 -7.04
N LEU A 96 5.72 34.23 -6.05
CA LEU A 96 5.67 35.57 -5.44
C LEU A 96 6.06 36.69 -6.41
N SER A 97 6.99 36.43 -7.34
CA SER A 97 7.36 37.39 -8.39
C SER A 97 6.27 37.59 -9.45
N ASN A 98 5.43 36.58 -9.69
CA ASN A 98 4.39 36.62 -10.73
C ASN A 98 3.07 37.19 -10.22
N ALA A 99 2.81 37.13 -8.91
CA ALA A 99 1.61 37.68 -8.28
C ALA A 99 1.65 39.21 -8.05
N GLY A 100 2.80 39.85 -8.31
CA GLY A 100 3.01 41.29 -8.09
C GLY A 100 3.05 42.16 -9.36
N LYS A 101 2.61 41.66 -10.51
CA LYS A 101 2.49 42.42 -11.77
C LYS A 101 1.04 42.53 -12.22
#